data_AF-A0A815XYA2-F1
#
_entry.id   AF-A0A815XYA2-F1
#
_cell.length_a   1.000
_cell.length_b   1.000
_cell.length_c   1.000
_cell.angle_alpha   90.00
_cell.angle_beta   90.00
_cell.angle_gamma   90.00
#
_symmetry.space_group_name_H-M   'P 1'
#
loop_
_entity.id
_entity.type
_entity.pdbx_description
1 polymer ?
#
loop_
_entity_poly.entity_id
_entity_poly.type
_entity_poly.pdbx_seq_one_letter_code
_entity_poly.pdbx_strand_id
1 'polypeptide(L)'
;ARKPMKQLQEELATKQGFKRTLNWIQLLAVGLGTIIGAGIFVLSGQAAAKYSGPSIIISFVITGVIALLSSLSFSELGTMMPSSGSVYIYVYVALGGIQ
;
A
#
# COMPACT_ATOMS: atom_id res chain seq x y z
N ALA A 1 -5.86 -14.41 -22.25
CA ALA A 1 -4.88 -15.50 -22.05
C ALA A 1 -4.20 -15.35 -20.70
N ARG A 2 -4.39 -16.31 -19.77
CA ARG A 2 -3.72 -16.31 -18.45
C ARG A 2 -2.21 -16.44 -18.68
N LYS A 3 -1.43 -15.38 -18.47
CA LYS A 3 0.03 -15.57 -18.33
C LYS A 3 0.26 -16.35 -17.03
N PRO A 4 0.79 -17.58 -17.06
CA PRO A 4 1.09 -18.33 -15.85
C PRO A 4 2.11 -17.55 -15.02
N MET A 5 1.94 -17.54 -13.69
CA MET A 5 2.78 -16.84 -12.71
C MET A 5 4.29 -17.02 -12.96
N LYS A 6 4.68 -18.19 -13.47
CA LYS A 6 6.06 -18.54 -13.83
C LYS A 6 6.66 -17.64 -14.93
N GLN A 7 5.87 -17.26 -15.94
CA GLN A 7 6.33 -16.42 -17.06
C GLN A 7 6.48 -14.94 -16.65
N LEU A 8 5.64 -14.45 -15.72
CA LEU A 8 5.82 -13.11 -15.13
C LEU A 8 7.06 -13.05 -14.24
N GLN A 9 7.32 -14.10 -13.46
CA GLN A 9 8.56 -14.23 -12.68
C GLN A 9 9.80 -14.31 -13.57
N GLU A 10 9.75 -15.00 -14.71
CA GLU A 10 10.84 -15.05 -15.70
C GLU A 10 11.06 -13.70 -16.41
N GLU A 11 10.02 -12.98 -16.84
CA GLU A 11 10.18 -11.63 -17.43
C GLU A 11 10.76 -10.64 -16.40
N LEU A 12 10.33 -10.71 -15.14
CA LEU A 12 10.84 -9.86 -14.05
C LEU A 12 12.27 -10.23 -13.62
N ALA A 13 12.63 -11.52 -13.69
CA ALA A 13 14.01 -11.99 -13.45
C ALA A 13 14.95 -11.63 -14.61
N THR A 14 14.42 -11.52 -15.83
CA THR A 14 15.21 -11.17 -17.03
C THR A 14 15.53 -9.68 -17.11
N LYS A 15 14.72 -8.79 -16.50
CA LYS A 15 15.14 -7.41 -16.26
C LYS A 15 16.21 -7.40 -15.17
N GLN A 16 17.45 -7.09 -15.53
CA GLN A 16 18.57 -6.85 -14.60
C GLN A 16 18.09 -6.13 -13.33
N GLY A 17 17.99 -6.88 -12.23
CA GLY A 17 17.36 -6.41 -11.01
C GLY A 17 18.21 -5.33 -10.34
N PHE A 18 17.55 -4.27 -9.87
CA PHE A 18 18.19 -3.27 -9.00
C PHE A 18 18.88 -3.96 -7.82
N LYS A 19 20.10 -3.53 -7.50
CA LYS A 19 20.80 -4.00 -6.31
C LYS A 19 19.96 -3.67 -5.09
N ARG A 20 19.56 -4.69 -4.31
CA ARG A 20 18.79 -4.51 -3.07
C ARG A 20 19.66 -3.82 -2.02
N THR A 21 19.66 -2.49 -2.04
CA THR A 21 20.40 -1.63 -1.10
C THR A 21 19.52 -1.02 -0.03
N LEU A 22 18.19 -1.14 -0.18
CA LEU A 22 17.22 -0.50 0.70
C LEU A 22 17.11 -1.30 2.01
N ASN A 23 17.58 -0.69 3.10
CA ASN A 23 17.43 -1.27 4.43
C ASN A 23 16.00 -1.06 4.95
N TRP A 24 15.56 -1.83 5.95
CA TRP A 24 14.22 -1.75 6.54
C TRP A 24 13.85 -0.34 7.00
N ILE A 25 14.80 0.39 7.57
CA ILE A 25 14.61 1.79 8.00
C ILE A 25 14.32 2.70 6.80
N GLN A 26 15.02 2.50 5.68
CA GLN A 26 14.80 3.29 4.46
C GLN A 26 13.47 2.92 3.81
N LEU A 27 13.08 1.65 3.86
CA LEU A 27 11.75 1.19 3.42
C LEU A 27 10.63 1.87 4.21
N LEU A 28 10.76 1.88 5.54
CA LEU A 28 9.81 2.53 6.45
C LEU A 28 9.76 4.05 6.22
N ALA A 29 10.92 4.70 6.08
CA ALA A 29 10.99 6.13 5.82
C ALA A 29 10.30 6.51 4.51
N VAL A 30 10.47 5.73 3.44
CA VAL A 30 9.77 5.93 2.18
C VAL A 30 8.26 5.74 2.36
N GLY A 31 7.84 4.64 3.01
CA GLY A 31 6.42 4.38 3.26
C GLY A 31 5.74 5.49 4.08
N LEU A 32 6.34 5.88 5.21
CA LEU A 32 5.82 6.95 6.05
C LEU A 32 5.80 8.30 5.32
N GLY A 33 6.84 8.60 4.53
CA GLY A 33 6.89 9.81 3.70
C GLY A 33 5.78 9.86 2.66
N THR A 34 5.37 8.72 2.10
CA THR A 34 4.24 8.66 1.16
C THR A 34 2.87 8.77 1.85
N ILE A 35 2.75 8.37 3.12
CA ILE A 35 1.50 8.43 3.89
C ILE A 35 1.28 9.83 4.49
N ILE A 36 2.33 10.43 5.07
CA ILE A 36 2.29 11.73 5.73
C ILE A 36 2.41 12.84 4.67
N GLY A 37 1.31 13.13 3.97
CA GLY A 37 1.22 14.20 2.97
C GLY A 37 0.60 15.50 3.51
N ALA A 38 0.42 16.48 2.63
CA ALA A 38 -0.24 17.76 2.95
C ALA A 38 -1.70 17.60 3.44
N GLY A 39 -2.33 16.47 3.11
CA GLY A 39 -3.71 16.17 3.49
C GLY A 39 -3.96 16.23 5.00
N ILE A 40 -3.05 15.71 5.85
CA ILE A 40 -3.27 15.70 7.30
C ILE A 40 -3.34 17.12 7.90
N PHE A 41 -2.61 18.07 7.33
CA PHE A 41 -2.58 19.44 7.84
C PHE A 41 -3.81 20.26 7.42
N VAL A 42 -4.38 19.97 6.25
CA VAL A 42 -5.52 20.73 5.71
C VAL A 42 -6.85 20.04 5.98
N LEU A 43 -6.98 18.74 5.67
CA LEU A 43 -8.24 18.01 5.80
C LEU A 43 -8.62 17.81 7.26
N SER A 44 -7.67 17.62 8.18
CA SER A 44 -8.00 17.47 9.61
C SER A 44 -8.62 18.74 10.18
N GLY A 45 -8.13 19.92 9.79
CA GLY A 45 -8.69 21.21 10.20
C GLY A 45 -10.10 21.43 9.64
N GLN A 46 -10.31 21.12 8.35
CA GLN A 46 -11.65 21.18 7.75
C GLN A 46 -12.60 20.16 8.36
N ALA A 47 -12.10 18.96 8.68
CA ALA A 47 -12.89 17.91 9.29
C ALA A 47 -13.31 18.25 10.73
N ALA A 48 -12.41 18.88 11.49
CA ALA A 48 -12.71 19.37 12.83
C ALA A 48 -13.74 20.50 12.76
N ALA A 49 -13.55 21.48 11.86
CA ALA A 49 -14.44 22.62 11.76
C ALA A 49 -15.85 22.26 11.28
N LYS A 50 -16.00 21.28 10.38
CA LYS A 50 -17.30 20.97 9.74
C LYS A 50 -18.02 19.73 10.25
N TYR A 51 -17.32 18.73 10.79
CA TYR A 51 -17.94 17.43 11.11
C TYR A 51 -17.83 17.02 12.57
N SER A 52 -16.63 17.06 13.18
CA SER A 52 -16.43 16.46 14.51
C SER A 52 -16.07 17.43 15.64
N GLY A 53 -15.67 18.68 15.37
CA GLY A 53 -15.25 19.59 16.42
C GLY A 53 -14.16 18.97 17.33
N PRO A 54 -14.26 19.09 18.67
CA PRO A 54 -13.30 18.51 19.61
C PRO A 54 -13.20 16.97 19.56
N SER A 55 -14.23 16.27 19.09
CA SER A 55 -14.24 14.79 19.08
C SER A 55 -13.54 14.18 17.85
N ILE A 56 -12.84 14.97 17.05
CA ILE A 56 -12.12 14.46 15.86
C ILE A 56 -11.05 13.41 16.21
N ILE A 57 -10.48 13.47 17.42
CA ILE A 57 -9.50 12.50 17.91
C ILE A 57 -10.11 11.08 17.91
N ILE A 58 -11.38 10.94 18.31
CA ILE A 58 -12.07 9.64 18.35
C ILE A 58 -12.24 9.10 16.92
N SER A 59 -12.59 9.95 15.97
CA SER A 59 -12.68 9.58 14.54
C SER A 59 -11.34 9.12 13.98
N PHE A 60 -10.23 9.76 14.37
CA PHE A 60 -8.88 9.35 13.99
C PHE A 60 -8.47 8.00 14.60
N VAL A 61 -8.83 7.74 15.86
CA VAL A 61 -8.56 6.45 16.51
C VAL A 61 -9.28 5.32 15.77
N ILE A 62 -10.58 5.49 15.48
CA ILE A 62 -11.37 4.48 14.75
C ILE A 62 -10.78 4.26 13.35
N THR A 63 -10.43 5.33 12.63
CA THR A 63 -9.80 5.24 11.31
C THR A 63 -8.45 4.52 11.38
N GLY A 64 -7.66 4.77 12.42
CA GLY A 64 -6.40 4.08 12.67
C GLY A 64 -6.57 2.56 12.82
N VAL A 65 -7.58 2.12 13.58
CA VAL A 65 -7.88 0.69 13.74
C VAL A 65 -8.28 0.05 12.40
N ILE A 66 -9.14 0.71 11.63
CA ILE A 66 -9.56 0.22 10.31
C ILE A 66 -8.36 0.15 9.35
N ALA A 67 -7.51 1.17 9.36
CA ALA A 67 -6.30 1.22 8.53
C ALA A 67 -5.30 0.11 8.91
N LEU A 68 -5.15 -0.20 10.20
CA LEU A 68 -4.30 -1.30 10.67
C LEU A 68 -4.81 -2.66 10.16
N LEU A 69 -6.11 -2.93 10.27
CA LEU A 69 -6.72 -4.17 9.77
C LEU A 69 -6.54 -4.32 8.25
N SER A 70 -6.74 -3.22 7.52
CA SER A 70 -6.53 -3.18 6.06
C SER A 70 -5.05 -3.43 5.71
N SER A 71 -4.13 -2.75 6.39
CA SER A 71 -2.68 -2.90 6.20
C SER A 71 -2.20 -4.33 6.47
N LEU A 72 -2.74 -4.99 7.49
CA LEU A 72 -2.41 -6.38 7.80
C LEU A 72 -2.77 -7.32 6.64
N SER A 73 -3.95 -7.12 6.05
CA SER A 73 -4.41 -7.88 4.88
C SER A 73 -3.51 -7.66 3.66
N PHE A 74 -3.07 -6.42 3.44
CA PHE A 74 -2.12 -6.09 2.36
C PHE A 74 -0.71 -6.63 2.64
N SER A 75 -0.28 -6.71 3.90
CA SER A 75 0.99 -7.29 4.30
C SER A 75 1.05 -8.79 4.01
N GLU A 76 -0.06 -9.50 4.21
CA GLU A 76 -0.17 -10.92 3.89
C GLU A 76 -0.03 -11.15 2.37
N LEU A 77 -0.76 -10.36 1.58
CA LEU A 77 -0.65 -10.37 0.10
C LEU A 77 0.77 -10.06 -0.39
N GLY A 78 1.43 -9.06 0.20
CA GLY A 78 2.80 -8.67 -0.14
C GLY A 78 3.83 -9.74 0.18
N THR A 79 3.58 -10.54 1.22
CA THR A 79 4.46 -11.67 1.59
C THR A 79 4.24 -12.88 0.67
N MET A 80 2.99 -13.12 0.26
CA MET A 80 2.65 -14.20 -0.68
C MET A 80 3.15 -13.93 -2.11
N MET A 81 3.19 -12.67 -2.55
CA MET A 81 3.56 -12.30 -3.91
C MET A 81 4.67 -11.23 -3.91
N PRO A 82 5.96 -11.63 -3.80
CA PRO A 82 7.10 -10.71 -3.78
C PRO A 82 7.45 -10.23 -5.20
N SER A 83 6.50 -9.56 -5.86
CA SER A 83 6.65 -9.00 -7.20
C SER A 83 6.67 -7.46 -7.14
N SER A 84 7.51 -6.82 -7.95
CA SER A 84 7.60 -5.35 -8.05
C SER A 84 6.43 -4.73 -8.83
N GLY A 85 5.20 -5.06 -8.47
CA GLY A 85 4.02 -4.35 -8.98
C GLY A 85 3.07 -3.98 -7.86
N SER A 86 2.52 -2.78 -8.02
CA SER A 86 1.48 -2.23 -7.16
C SER A 86 0.23 -3.13 -7.18
N VAL A 87 -0.83 -2.69 -6.49
CA VAL A 87 -2.11 -3.39 -6.31
C VAL A 87 -2.69 -3.98 -7.60
N TYR A 88 -2.36 -3.40 -8.75
CA TYR A 88 -2.65 -3.93 -10.08
C TYR A 88 -2.29 -5.41 -10.27
N ILE A 89 -1.12 -5.86 -9.79
CA ILE A 89 -0.72 -7.28 -9.94
C ILE A 89 -1.62 -8.18 -9.09
N TYR A 90 -2.01 -7.76 -7.88
CA TYR A 90 -2.92 -8.54 -7.03
C TYR A 90 -4.28 -8.72 -7.70
N VAL A 91 -4.82 -7.64 -8.28
CA VAL A 91 -6.08 -7.67 -9.02
C VAL A 91 -5.96 -8.52 -10.29
N TYR A 92 -4.84 -8.43 -11.01
CA TYR A 92 -4.57 -9.23 -12.20
C TYR A 92 -4.51 -10.74 -11.89
N VAL A 93 -3.89 -11.11 -10.77
CA VAL A 93 -3.81 -12.52 -10.32
C VAL A 93 -5.16 -13.03 -9.84
N ALA A 94 -5.91 -12.22 -9.09
CA ALA A 94 -7.21 -12.62 -8.53
C ALA A 94 -8.30 -12.74 -9.61
N LEU A 95 -8.40 -11.76 -10.52
CA LEU A 95 -9.44 -11.71 -11.56
C LEU A 95 -8.98 -12.30 -12.90
N GLY A 96 -7.70 -12.67 -13.01
CA GLY A 96 -7.13 -13.27 -14.21
C GLY A 96 -7.16 -12.32 -15.39
N GLY A 97 -6.65 -11.09 -15.22
CA GLY A 97 -6.52 -10.08 -16.28
C GLY A 97 -7.78 -9.85 -17.10
N ILE A 98 -8.50 -8.75 -16.83
CA ILE A 98 -9.44 -8.22 -17.81
C ILE A 98 -8.70 -8.04 -19.14
N GLN A 99 -9.08 -8.84 -20.14
CA GLN A 99 -8.61 -8.71 -21.51
C GLN A 99 -9.18 -7.43 -22.13
#